data_AF-A0A8H6MEL4-F1
#
_entry.id   AF-A0A8H6MEL4-F1
#
_cell.length_a   1.000
_cell.length_b   1.000
_cell.length_c   1.000
_cell.angle_alpha   90.00
_cell.angle_beta   90.00
_cell.angle_gamma   90.00
#
_symmetry.space_group_name_H-M   'P 1'
#
loop_
_entity.id
_entity.type
_entity.pdbx_description
1 polymer ?
#
loop_
_entity_poly.entity_id
_entity_poly.type
_entity_poly.pdbx_seq_one_letter_code
_entity_poly.pdbx_strand_id
1 'polypeptide(L)'
;MSLYPAPSPRHAEPTIQPSYFTSSLYTEALREDISDLVAEFQEQYTANASEAPFSVFKRTWRAQKWHLLQLRVFDDRTPSWDIKTSHDLEKTKTCEPLFTRATTLLALYTFYSTQPLETIPAIWHLKHIPIPIDHLRDLQTIADSLDTSDFASLRRPAAYVLRFLREGNVFLILPNSNLHPENPRSLPRETYLDHGRIASADAPATKKKGRPTKNDKTRKMKSAMHNLEGWLDKTRPFVELPPPAVGTSASASAAPKVEGYKLIKAELLDLMATEGPGSEGHAAILKANEFILQRLKEVREVVPHDDDSVEDSSSAGIGRVELAVEDLERGLNRGVLDLLEGSGKR
;
A
#
# COMPACT_ATOMS: atom_id res chain seq x y z
N MET A 1 5.55 18.67 29.36
CA MET A 1 5.27 17.43 28.62
C MET A 1 3.83 17.46 28.17
N SER A 2 3.57 17.56 26.86
CA SER A 2 2.21 17.58 26.31
C SER A 2 1.69 16.14 26.26
N LEU A 3 0.74 15.81 27.14
CA LEU A 3 0.02 14.54 27.07
C LEU A 3 -0.94 14.65 25.88
N TYR A 4 -0.59 14.02 24.76
CA TYR A 4 -1.52 13.84 23.66
C TYR A 4 -2.77 13.09 24.18
N PRO A 5 -3.99 13.57 23.88
CA PRO A 5 -5.20 12.89 24.28
C PRO A 5 -5.19 11.46 23.72
N ALA A 6 -5.47 10.49 24.58
CA ALA A 6 -5.56 9.09 24.18
C ALA A 6 -6.59 8.96 23.04
N PRO A 7 -6.22 8.35 21.89
CA PRO A 7 -7.13 8.21 20.77
C PRO A 7 -8.37 7.42 21.22
N SER A 8 -9.54 8.04 21.01
CA SER A 8 -10.84 7.45 21.29
C SER A 8 -10.99 6.13 20.51
N PRO A 9 -11.46 5.02 21.13
CA PRO A 9 -11.42 3.68 20.56
C PRO A 9 -12.47 3.41 19.47
N ARG A 10 -12.96 4.44 18.77
CA ARG A 10 -14.12 4.31 17.88
C ARG A 10 -13.80 3.88 16.45
N HIS A 11 -12.54 3.95 16.02
CA HIS A 11 -12.10 3.38 14.75
C HIS A 11 -10.70 2.79 14.96
N ALA A 12 -10.60 1.46 15.09
CA ALA A 12 -9.30 0.81 14.91
C ALA A 12 -8.94 0.98 13.43
N GLU A 13 -8.05 1.92 13.12
CA GLU A 13 -7.42 1.97 11.81
C GLU A 13 -6.88 0.57 11.48
N PRO A 14 -7.09 0.06 10.26
CA PRO A 14 -6.61 -1.26 9.88
C PRO A 14 -5.08 -1.27 9.91
N THR A 15 -4.51 -1.64 11.06
CA THR A 15 -3.07 -1.80 11.25
C THR A 15 -2.66 -3.18 10.77
N ILE A 16 -1.67 -3.23 9.89
CA ILE A 16 -1.06 -4.48 9.44
C ILE A 16 -0.36 -5.12 10.65
N GLN A 17 -0.62 -6.40 10.91
CA GLN A 17 0.03 -7.10 12.01
C GLN A 17 1.53 -7.27 11.72
N PRO A 18 2.43 -7.09 12.70
CA PRO A 18 3.87 -7.32 12.50
C PRO A 18 4.23 -8.69 11.91
N SER A 19 3.44 -9.72 12.21
CA SER A 19 3.62 -11.07 11.65
C SER A 19 3.50 -11.11 10.13
N TYR A 20 2.70 -10.23 9.52
CA TYR A 20 2.55 -10.14 8.05
C TYR A 20 3.90 -9.97 7.36
N PHE A 21 4.76 -9.07 7.87
CA PHE A 21 6.06 -8.81 7.27
C PHE A 21 7.01 -10.01 7.38
N THR A 22 6.84 -10.86 8.39
CA THR A 22 7.58 -12.12 8.51
C THR A 22 6.90 -13.29 7.80
N SER A 23 5.71 -13.10 7.22
CA SER A 23 4.93 -14.17 6.61
C SER A 23 5.31 -14.40 5.15
N SER A 24 5.04 -15.60 4.64
CA SER A 24 5.31 -15.97 3.25
C SER A 24 4.60 -15.04 2.26
N LEU A 25 3.46 -14.45 2.61
CA LEU A 25 2.75 -13.50 1.75
C LEU A 25 3.57 -12.25 1.45
N TYR A 26 4.39 -11.80 2.39
CA TYR A 26 5.26 -10.64 2.20
C TYR A 26 6.65 -11.06 1.72
N THR A 27 7.25 -12.06 2.37
CA THR A 27 8.65 -12.42 2.10
C THR A 27 8.86 -13.05 0.73
N GLU A 28 7.91 -13.86 0.24
CA GLU A 28 8.00 -14.45 -1.10
C GLU A 28 7.87 -13.37 -2.19
N ALA A 29 6.85 -12.51 -2.07
CA ALA A 29 6.65 -11.40 -3.00
C ALA A 29 7.85 -10.45 -3.02
N LEU A 30 8.42 -10.13 -1.84
CA LEU A 30 9.62 -9.29 -1.78
C LEU A 30 10.85 -9.97 -2.40
N ARG A 31 10.99 -11.30 -2.26
CA ARG A 31 12.08 -12.06 -2.90
C ARG A 31 11.93 -12.08 -4.43
N GLU A 32 10.70 -12.19 -4.92
CA GLU A 32 10.38 -12.08 -6.35
C GLU A 32 10.73 -10.68 -6.85
N ASP A 33 10.27 -9.63 -6.17
CA ASP A 33 10.59 -8.24 -6.50
C ASP A 33 12.12 -8.01 -6.56
N ILE A 34 12.89 -8.51 -5.58
CA ILE A 34 14.36 -8.39 -5.59
C ILE A 34 14.96 -9.13 -6.79
N SER A 35 14.41 -10.29 -7.15
CA SER A 35 14.87 -11.08 -8.30
C SER A 35 14.61 -10.32 -9.61
N ASP A 36 13.46 -9.68 -9.73
CA ASP A 36 13.10 -8.82 -10.88
C ASP A 36 13.98 -7.58 -10.95
N LEU A 37 14.34 -6.97 -9.82
CA LEU A 37 15.31 -5.87 -9.76
C LEU A 37 16.67 -6.31 -10.30
N VAL A 38 17.14 -7.48 -9.90
CA VAL A 38 18.42 -8.02 -10.34
C VAL A 38 18.40 -8.35 -11.83
N ALA A 39 17.34 -9.00 -12.31
CA ALA A 39 17.18 -9.35 -13.71
C ALA A 39 17.14 -8.11 -14.62
N GLU A 40 16.30 -7.13 -14.28
CA GLU A 40 16.19 -5.87 -15.05
C GLU A 40 17.51 -5.08 -14.99
N PHE A 41 18.17 -5.02 -13.83
CA PHE A 41 19.47 -4.34 -13.76
C PHE A 41 20.52 -5.05 -14.60
N GLN A 42 20.52 -6.38 -14.64
CA GLN A 42 21.42 -7.16 -15.48
C GLN A 42 21.19 -6.90 -16.97
N GLU A 43 19.94 -6.90 -17.41
CA GLU A 43 19.57 -6.58 -18.80
C GLU A 43 20.04 -5.17 -19.16
N GLN A 44 19.68 -4.17 -18.36
CA GLN A 44 20.06 -2.78 -18.62
C GLN A 44 21.58 -2.56 -18.55
N TYR A 45 22.28 -3.26 -17.66
CA TYR A 45 23.73 -3.18 -17.51
C TYR A 45 24.46 -3.74 -18.74
N THR A 46 23.99 -4.88 -19.28
CA THR A 46 24.57 -5.48 -20.48
C THR A 46 24.25 -4.66 -21.74
N ALA A 47 23.04 -4.11 -21.85
CA ALA A 47 22.66 -3.24 -22.96
C ALA A 47 23.42 -1.90 -22.97
N ASN A 48 23.77 -1.36 -21.80
CA ASN A 48 24.38 -0.03 -21.64
C ASN A 48 25.81 -0.09 -21.06
N ALA A 49 26.66 -0.97 -21.59
CA ALA A 49 28.01 -1.22 -21.05
C ALA A 49 28.95 0.00 -20.97
N SER A 50 28.64 1.10 -21.69
CA SER A 50 29.42 2.34 -21.65
C SER A 50 29.05 3.27 -20.50
N GLU A 51 27.88 3.08 -19.87
CA GLU A 51 27.40 3.94 -18.80
C GLU A 51 27.96 3.53 -17.43
N ALA A 52 28.09 4.49 -16.52
CA ALA A 52 28.47 4.22 -15.14
C ALA A 52 27.44 3.25 -14.48
N PRO A 53 27.88 2.11 -13.91
CA PRO A 53 26.96 1.07 -13.46
C PRO A 53 25.93 1.53 -12.42
N PHE A 54 26.33 2.45 -11.53
CA PHE A 54 25.45 2.98 -10.51
C PHE A 54 24.38 3.95 -11.08
N SER A 55 24.65 4.61 -12.21
CA SER A 55 23.65 5.43 -12.89
C SER A 55 22.55 4.56 -13.51
N VAL A 56 22.95 3.45 -14.15
CA VAL A 56 22.03 2.43 -14.65
C VAL A 56 21.20 1.86 -13.50
N PHE A 57 21.83 1.45 -12.40
CA PHE A 57 21.15 0.93 -11.21
C PHE A 57 20.10 1.89 -10.66
N LYS A 58 20.45 3.18 -10.47
CA LYS A 58 19.49 4.19 -9.97
C LYS A 58 18.28 4.37 -10.89
N ARG A 59 18.48 4.27 -12.20
CA ARG A 59 17.38 4.35 -13.18
C ARG A 59 16.44 3.17 -13.02
N THR A 60 16.98 1.95 -12.99
CA THR A 60 16.21 0.72 -12.76
C THR A 60 15.47 0.77 -11.43
N TRP A 61 16.15 1.16 -10.35
CA TRP A 61 15.58 1.34 -9.01
C TRP A 61 14.37 2.28 -9.01
N ARG A 62 14.47 3.41 -9.73
CA ARG A 62 13.36 4.37 -9.84
C ARG A 62 12.23 3.86 -10.72
N ALA A 63 12.55 3.24 -11.85
CA ALA A 63 11.56 2.69 -12.78
C ALA A 63 10.67 1.63 -12.12
N GLN A 64 11.26 0.74 -11.31
CA GLN A 64 10.55 -0.26 -10.51
C GLN A 64 9.98 0.30 -9.19
N LYS A 65 10.01 1.62 -8.98
CA LYS A 65 9.39 2.30 -7.83
C LYS A 65 9.94 1.90 -6.46
N TRP A 66 11.15 1.34 -6.38
CA TRP A 66 11.79 0.96 -5.10
C TRP A 66 12.00 2.13 -4.14
N HIS A 67 12.17 3.35 -4.66
CA HIS A 67 12.22 4.57 -3.86
C HIS A 67 10.94 4.82 -3.05
N LEU A 68 9.78 4.33 -3.50
CA LEU A 68 8.52 4.44 -2.76
C LEU A 68 8.42 3.41 -1.62
N LEU A 69 9.29 2.40 -1.58
CA LEU A 69 9.26 1.39 -0.52
C LEU A 69 9.55 2.00 0.85
N GLN A 70 10.32 3.09 0.91
CA GLN A 70 10.50 3.86 2.13
C GLN A 70 9.16 4.36 2.67
N LEU A 71 8.23 4.74 1.78
CA LEU A 71 6.92 5.24 2.18
C LEU A 71 6.00 4.18 2.78
N ARG A 72 6.20 2.89 2.42
CA ARG A 72 5.38 1.78 2.93
C ARG A 72 5.76 1.33 4.34
N VAL A 73 6.91 1.77 4.85
CA VAL A 73 7.54 1.29 6.10
C VAL A 73 7.28 2.25 7.28
N PHE A 74 6.44 3.28 7.08
CA PHE A 74 6.26 4.40 8.02
C PHE A 74 5.31 4.17 9.21
N ASP A 75 4.77 2.96 9.42
CA ASP A 75 4.00 2.66 10.62
C ASP A 75 4.96 2.27 11.76
N ASP A 76 5.07 3.15 12.77
CA ASP A 76 5.95 3.01 13.94
C ASP A 76 5.72 1.71 14.73
N ARG A 77 4.55 1.09 14.53
CA ARG A 77 4.16 -0.16 15.18
C ARG A 77 4.73 -1.41 14.53
N THR A 78 5.35 -1.28 13.36
CA THR A 78 5.78 -2.45 12.58
C THR A 78 7.28 -2.43 12.31
N PRO A 79 8.07 -3.27 13.01
CA PRO A 79 9.50 -3.44 12.75
C PRO A 79 9.72 -4.22 11.43
N SER A 80 9.27 -3.68 10.31
CA SER A 80 9.36 -4.28 8.97
C SER A 80 10.72 -4.04 8.30
N TRP A 81 11.51 -3.11 8.85
CA TRP A 81 12.82 -2.72 8.34
C TRP A 81 13.88 -3.80 8.52
N ASP A 82 13.90 -4.46 9.69
CA ASP A 82 14.81 -5.57 9.98
C ASP A 82 14.68 -6.64 8.90
N ILE A 83 13.44 -6.96 8.54
CA ILE A 83 13.07 -8.02 7.59
C ILE A 83 13.56 -7.69 6.19
N LYS A 84 13.40 -6.44 5.73
CA LYS A 84 13.91 -6.05 4.42
C LYS A 84 15.43 -6.14 4.38
N THR A 85 16.11 -5.58 5.38
CA THR A 85 17.58 -5.66 5.43
C THR A 85 18.07 -7.10 5.57
N SER A 86 17.33 -7.95 6.29
CA SER A 86 17.62 -9.39 6.36
C SER A 86 17.50 -10.05 4.99
N HIS A 87 16.52 -9.68 4.15
CA HIS A 87 16.39 -10.22 2.79
C HIS A 87 17.51 -9.76 1.85
N ASP A 88 17.85 -8.46 1.89
CA ASP A 88 18.98 -7.96 1.10
C ASP A 88 20.27 -8.69 1.53
N LEU A 89 20.47 -8.92 2.83
CA LEU A 89 21.59 -9.69 3.37
C LEU A 89 21.54 -11.18 3.00
N GLU A 90 20.37 -11.83 2.98
CA GLU A 90 20.21 -13.21 2.47
C GLU A 90 20.80 -13.34 1.06
N LYS A 91 20.56 -12.34 0.21
CA LYS A 91 21.03 -12.30 -1.18
C LYS A 91 22.49 -11.88 -1.36
N THR A 92 23.18 -11.48 -0.29
CA THR A 92 24.62 -11.17 -0.33
C THR A 92 25.51 -12.37 0.02
N LYS A 93 24.92 -13.49 0.46
CA LYS A 93 25.63 -14.71 0.84
C LYS A 93 26.41 -15.31 -0.34
N THR A 94 27.47 -16.06 -0.02
CA THR A 94 28.38 -16.66 -1.01
C THR A 94 27.73 -17.67 -1.96
N CYS A 95 26.58 -18.25 -1.59
CA CYS A 95 25.83 -19.16 -2.45
C CYS A 95 25.13 -18.47 -3.62
N GLU A 96 24.96 -17.15 -3.59
CA GLU A 96 24.28 -16.39 -4.62
C GLU A 96 25.25 -15.94 -5.72
N PRO A 97 24.79 -15.77 -6.98
CA PRO A 97 25.64 -15.29 -8.07
C PRO A 97 26.30 -13.95 -7.74
N LEU A 98 27.54 -13.75 -8.19
CA LEU A 98 28.31 -12.54 -7.85
C LEU A 98 27.62 -11.24 -8.29
N PHE A 99 26.95 -11.24 -9.45
CA PHE A 99 26.17 -10.11 -9.93
C PHE A 99 24.98 -9.78 -9.00
N THR A 100 24.25 -10.81 -8.55
CA THR A 100 23.18 -10.68 -7.56
C THR A 100 23.70 -10.05 -6.27
N ARG A 101 24.81 -10.57 -5.73
CA ARG A 101 25.44 -10.06 -4.50
C ARG A 101 25.87 -8.59 -4.62
N ALA A 102 26.43 -8.20 -5.77
CA ALA A 102 26.82 -6.81 -6.02
C ALA A 102 25.59 -5.89 -6.15
N THR A 103 24.55 -6.35 -6.83
CA THR A 103 23.30 -5.59 -7.03
C THR A 103 22.57 -5.37 -5.71
N THR A 104 22.47 -6.40 -4.86
CA THR A 104 21.84 -6.28 -3.54
C THR A 104 22.65 -5.40 -2.60
N LEU A 105 23.99 -5.37 -2.71
CA LEU A 105 24.82 -4.39 -2.01
C LEU A 105 24.51 -2.94 -2.42
N LEU A 106 24.30 -2.68 -3.72
CA LEU A 106 23.89 -1.35 -4.21
C LEU A 106 22.48 -0.99 -3.74
N ALA A 107 21.55 -1.96 -3.70
CA ALA A 107 20.21 -1.79 -3.17
C ALA A 107 20.22 -1.45 -1.68
N LEU A 108 21.01 -2.18 -0.88
CA LEU A 108 21.19 -1.95 0.55
C LEU A 108 21.71 -0.53 0.83
N TYR A 109 22.75 -0.13 0.10
CA TYR A 109 23.30 1.23 0.18
C TYR A 109 22.28 2.30 -0.20
N THR A 110 21.60 2.12 -1.33
CA THR A 110 20.65 3.10 -1.83
C THR A 110 19.49 3.24 -0.86
N PHE A 111 18.97 2.12 -0.34
CA PHE A 111 17.89 2.13 0.64
C PHE A 111 18.31 2.80 1.94
N TYR A 112 19.48 2.47 2.50
CA TYR A 112 19.98 3.04 3.75
C TYR A 112 20.26 4.55 3.63
N SER A 113 20.89 4.97 2.53
CA SER A 113 21.33 6.36 2.32
C SER A 113 20.22 7.32 1.92
N THR A 114 19.09 6.82 1.41
CA THR A 114 17.96 7.66 0.98
C THR A 114 16.82 7.69 1.99
N GLN A 115 17.01 7.12 3.19
CA GLN A 115 16.00 7.18 4.24
C GLN A 115 15.67 8.63 4.58
N PRO A 116 14.38 8.97 4.74
CA PRO A 116 13.99 10.32 5.11
C PRO A 116 14.46 10.61 6.54
N LEU A 117 15.26 11.66 6.69
CA LEU A 117 15.67 12.20 7.99
C LEU A 117 14.83 13.44 8.28
N GLU A 118 14.65 13.76 9.56
CA GLU A 118 14.05 15.04 10.02
C GLU A 118 12.61 15.29 9.53
N THR A 119 11.81 14.24 9.36
CA THR A 119 10.40 14.40 8.97
C THR A 119 9.53 14.84 10.15
N ILE A 120 8.41 15.49 9.83
CA ILE A 120 7.38 15.88 10.80
C ILE A 120 6.02 15.34 10.29
N PRO A 121 5.41 14.33 10.94
CA PRO A 121 5.85 13.67 12.17
C PRO A 121 7.17 12.89 12.00
N ALA A 122 7.88 12.68 13.12
CA ALA A 122 9.13 11.92 13.12
C ALA A 122 8.87 10.49 12.65
N ILE A 123 9.51 10.11 11.55
CA ILE A 123 9.40 8.79 10.97
C ILE A 123 10.54 7.94 11.53
N TRP A 124 10.24 6.66 11.77
CA TRP A 124 11.24 5.69 12.18
C TRP A 124 12.30 5.52 11.07
N HIS A 125 13.58 5.55 11.43
CA HIS A 125 14.70 5.35 10.50
C HIS A 125 15.67 4.30 11.04
N LEU A 126 16.26 3.56 10.12
CA LEU A 126 17.25 2.52 10.38
C LEU A 126 18.60 3.15 10.71
N LYS A 127 18.96 3.07 11.98
CA LYS A 127 20.28 3.51 12.47
C LYS A 127 21.37 2.50 12.16
N HIS A 128 21.14 1.24 12.52
CA HIS A 128 22.10 0.17 12.35
C HIS A 128 21.47 -1.07 11.73
N ILE A 129 22.21 -1.74 10.85
CA ILE A 129 21.83 -2.97 10.17
C ILE A 129 22.46 -4.15 10.94
N PRO A 130 21.68 -5.03 11.58
CA PRO A 130 22.21 -6.22 12.22
C PRO A 130 22.85 -7.15 11.18
N ILE A 131 24.10 -7.57 11.42
CA ILE A 131 24.81 -8.50 10.53
C ILE A 131 25.70 -9.45 11.33
N PRO A 132 25.61 -10.78 11.14
CA PRO A 132 26.56 -11.73 11.70
C PRO A 132 28.00 -11.45 11.24
N ILE A 133 28.97 -11.64 12.14
CA ILE A 133 30.38 -11.35 11.85
C ILE A 133 30.95 -12.11 10.64
N ASP A 134 30.48 -13.33 10.41
CA ASP A 134 30.84 -14.16 9.26
C ASP A 134 30.24 -13.62 7.95
N HIS A 135 28.96 -13.25 7.95
CA HIS A 135 28.33 -12.59 6.80
C HIS A 135 29.02 -11.26 6.44
N LEU A 136 29.46 -10.49 7.45
CA LEU A 136 30.21 -9.25 7.21
C LEU A 136 31.55 -9.51 6.51
N ARG A 137 32.26 -10.59 6.87
CA ARG A 137 33.50 -10.99 6.19
C ARG A 137 33.21 -11.36 4.74
N ASP A 138 32.17 -12.15 4.49
CA ASP A 138 31.75 -12.52 3.14
C ASP A 138 31.39 -11.28 2.29
N LEU A 139 30.67 -10.33 2.88
CA LEU A 139 30.30 -9.06 2.24
C LEU A 139 31.54 -8.25 1.82
N GLN A 140 32.59 -8.24 2.66
CA GLN A 140 33.84 -7.53 2.37
C GLN A 140 34.61 -8.12 1.18
N THR A 141 34.44 -9.41 0.88
CA THR A 141 35.11 -10.08 -0.25
C THR A 141 34.46 -9.81 -1.62
N ILE A 142 33.27 -9.19 -1.66
CA ILE A 142 32.53 -8.97 -2.92
C ILE A 142 33.34 -8.09 -3.89
N ALA A 143 33.93 -6.99 -3.40
CA ALA A 143 34.67 -6.07 -4.26
C ALA A 143 35.92 -6.71 -4.87
N ASP A 144 36.61 -7.57 -4.12
CA ASP A 144 37.79 -8.28 -4.62
C ASP A 144 37.42 -9.37 -5.63
N SER A 145 36.30 -10.07 -5.40
CA SER A 145 35.77 -11.09 -6.30
C SER A 145 35.32 -10.52 -7.66
N LEU A 146 34.92 -9.25 -7.71
CA LEU A 146 34.52 -8.57 -8.95
C LEU A 146 35.70 -8.30 -9.88
N ASP A 147 36.94 -8.26 -9.38
CA ASP A 147 38.14 -7.97 -10.17
C ASP A 147 38.44 -9.04 -11.22
N THR A 148 38.10 -10.29 -10.91
CA THR A 148 38.39 -11.46 -11.76
C THR A 148 37.24 -11.81 -12.71
N SER A 149 36.20 -10.97 -12.80
CA SER A 149 34.94 -11.29 -13.47
C SER A 149 34.63 -10.33 -14.62
N ASP A 150 33.67 -10.72 -15.46
CA ASP A 150 33.08 -9.86 -16.52
C ASP A 150 32.40 -8.60 -15.95
N PHE A 151 32.29 -8.49 -14.63
CA PHE A 151 31.67 -7.39 -13.89
C PHE A 151 32.69 -6.44 -13.24
N ALA A 152 33.93 -6.38 -13.74
CA ALA A 152 34.99 -5.53 -13.20
C ALA A 152 34.59 -4.05 -13.03
N SER A 153 33.68 -3.53 -13.87
CA SER A 153 33.19 -2.16 -13.74
C SER A 153 32.39 -1.89 -12.45
N LEU A 154 31.76 -2.93 -11.87
CA LEU A 154 31.01 -2.87 -10.60
C LEU A 154 31.92 -2.85 -9.38
N ARG A 155 33.21 -3.21 -9.52
CA ARG A 155 34.19 -3.24 -8.43
C ARG A 155 34.27 -1.91 -7.69
N ARG A 156 34.41 -0.81 -8.44
CA ARG A 156 34.61 0.53 -7.86
C ARG A 156 33.38 1.02 -7.10
N PRO A 157 32.14 0.92 -7.64
CA PRO A 157 30.92 1.16 -6.87
C PRO A 157 30.81 0.27 -5.60
N ALA A 158 31.05 -1.04 -5.72
CA ALA A 158 30.96 -1.95 -4.59
C ALA A 158 31.97 -1.60 -3.48
N ALA A 159 33.23 -1.33 -3.84
CA ALA A 159 34.27 -0.92 -2.89
C ALA A 159 33.92 0.41 -2.19
N TYR A 160 33.38 1.38 -2.94
CA TYR A 160 32.91 2.65 -2.36
C TYR A 160 31.79 2.42 -1.35
N VAL A 161 30.79 1.60 -1.71
CA VAL A 161 29.65 1.29 -0.83
C VAL A 161 30.13 0.60 0.45
N LEU A 162 30.97 -0.42 0.35
CA LEU A 162 31.49 -1.14 1.53
C LEU A 162 32.28 -0.20 2.45
N ARG A 163 33.09 0.69 1.87
CA ARG A 163 33.82 1.71 2.63
C ARG A 163 32.86 2.66 3.34
N PHE A 164 31.85 3.17 2.65
CA PHE A 164 30.83 4.06 3.22
C PHE A 164 30.10 3.41 4.40
N LEU A 165 29.61 2.17 4.23
CA LEU A 165 28.87 1.46 5.28
C LEU A 165 29.77 1.17 6.50
N ARG A 166 31.05 0.89 6.28
CA ARG A 166 32.04 0.67 7.35
C ARG A 166 32.38 1.96 8.09
N GLU A 167 32.73 3.03 7.39
CA GLU A 167 33.10 4.31 8.00
C GLU A 167 31.92 4.97 8.71
N GLY A 168 30.70 4.76 8.22
CA GLY A 168 29.47 5.23 8.87
C GLY A 168 29.02 4.41 10.08
N ASN A 169 29.74 3.35 10.46
CA ASN A 169 29.32 2.40 11.51
C ASN A 169 27.87 1.91 11.33
N VAL A 170 27.50 1.64 10.08
CA VAL A 170 26.13 1.26 9.71
C VAL A 170 25.78 -0.13 10.23
N PHE A 171 26.76 -1.03 10.39
CA PHE A 171 26.51 -2.39 10.81
C PHE A 171 26.54 -2.56 12.34
N LEU A 172 25.49 -3.18 12.89
CA LEU A 172 25.49 -3.74 14.23
C LEU A 172 26.01 -5.18 14.15
N ILE A 173 27.24 -5.39 14.62
CA ILE A 173 27.89 -6.70 14.53
C ILE A 173 27.23 -7.67 15.52
N LEU A 174 26.67 -8.74 14.97
CA LEU A 174 26.13 -9.86 15.72
C LEU A 174 27.17 -10.99 15.85
N PRO A 175 26.98 -11.91 16.81
CA PRO A 175 27.74 -13.16 16.86
C PRO A 175 27.68 -13.95 15.53
N ASN A 176 28.47 -15.01 15.46
CA ASN A 176 28.48 -15.88 14.28
C ASN A 176 27.07 -16.43 13.96
N SER A 177 26.71 -16.53 12.67
CA SER A 177 25.40 -16.98 12.20
C SER A 177 25.00 -18.37 12.72
N ASN A 178 25.98 -19.24 13.02
CA ASN A 178 25.76 -20.55 13.64
C ASN A 178 25.14 -20.49 15.04
N LEU A 179 25.23 -19.34 15.72
CA LEU A 179 24.58 -19.10 17.01
C LEU A 179 23.14 -18.58 16.86
N HIS A 180 22.68 -18.38 15.63
CA HIS A 180 21.35 -17.87 15.30
C HIS A 180 20.99 -16.56 16.04
N PRO A 181 21.85 -15.53 15.97
CA PRO A 181 21.60 -14.27 16.68
C PRO A 181 20.49 -13.43 16.02
N GLU A 182 20.04 -13.79 14.82
CA GLU A 182 19.01 -13.08 14.05
C GLU A 182 17.60 -13.42 14.57
N ASN A 183 16.72 -12.42 14.61
CA ASN A 183 15.31 -12.59 14.99
C ASN A 183 14.42 -11.89 13.94
N PRO A 184 13.65 -12.64 13.13
CA PRO A 184 13.53 -14.10 13.12
C PRO A 184 14.77 -14.81 12.54
N ARG A 185 15.01 -16.06 12.98
CA ARG A 185 16.13 -16.89 12.52
C ARG A 185 16.06 -17.25 11.02
N SER A 186 14.85 -17.39 10.49
CA SER A 186 14.61 -17.76 9.10
C SER A 186 13.31 -17.11 8.62
N LEU A 187 13.30 -16.65 7.38
CA LEU A 187 12.13 -16.12 6.70
C LEU A 187 11.66 -17.09 5.60
N PRO A 188 10.34 -17.27 5.39
CA PRO A 188 9.24 -16.78 6.22
C PRO A 188 9.16 -17.46 7.59
N ARG A 189 8.68 -16.73 8.59
CA ARG A 189 8.30 -17.26 9.91
C ARG A 189 6.96 -18.01 9.87
N GLU A 190 6.02 -17.50 9.08
CA GLU A 190 4.67 -18.06 8.95
C GLU A 190 4.36 -18.32 7.48
N THR A 191 4.04 -19.56 7.12
CA THR A 191 3.62 -19.90 5.74
C THR A 191 2.11 -19.81 5.63
N TYR A 192 1.61 -18.89 4.81
CA TYR A 192 0.19 -18.81 4.50
C TYR A 192 -0.20 -19.93 3.56
N LEU A 193 -1.11 -20.79 4.00
CA LEU A 193 -1.73 -21.81 3.17
C LEU A 193 -3.09 -21.31 2.71
N ASP A 194 -3.28 -21.26 1.40
CA ASP A 194 -4.58 -20.88 0.83
C ASP A 194 -5.65 -21.88 1.27
N HIS A 195 -6.70 -21.37 1.90
CA HIS A 195 -7.79 -22.18 2.46
C HIS A 195 -8.54 -22.95 1.36
N GLY A 196 -8.50 -22.48 0.12
CA GLY A 196 -9.05 -23.18 -1.05
C GLY A 196 -8.30 -24.49 -1.37
N ARG A 197 -7.00 -24.59 -1.05
CA ARG A 197 -6.20 -25.81 -1.30
C ARG A 197 -6.29 -26.84 -0.16
N ILE A 198 -6.52 -26.41 1.08
CA ILE A 198 -6.62 -27.31 2.24
C ILE A 198 -7.93 -28.11 2.23
N ALA A 199 -9.00 -27.59 1.61
CA ALA A 199 -10.29 -28.26 1.53
C ALA A 199 -10.32 -29.48 0.59
N SER A 200 -9.23 -29.72 -0.17
CA SER A 200 -9.14 -30.84 -1.12
C SER A 200 -8.37 -32.05 -0.58
N ALA A 201 -7.97 -32.04 0.69
CA ALA A 201 -7.43 -33.22 1.37
C ALA A 201 -8.51 -33.79 2.30
N ASP A 202 -8.96 -35.00 2.01
CA ASP A 202 -10.01 -35.82 2.66
C ASP A 202 -9.75 -36.15 4.15
N ALA A 203 -9.46 -35.16 4.98
CA ALA A 203 -9.43 -35.32 6.42
C ALA A 203 -10.71 -34.69 7.02
N PRO A 204 -11.56 -35.46 7.75
CA PRO A 204 -12.69 -34.90 8.47
C PRO A 204 -12.17 -34.03 9.62
N ALA A 205 -11.93 -32.75 9.32
CA ALA A 205 -11.45 -31.78 10.29
C ALA A 205 -12.51 -31.57 11.38
N THR A 206 -12.25 -32.18 12.54
CA THR A 206 -13.01 -31.94 13.76
C THR A 206 -12.97 -30.45 14.06
N LYS A 207 -14.15 -29.81 14.07
CA LYS A 207 -14.30 -28.37 14.27
C LYS A 207 -13.66 -27.98 15.62
N LYS A 208 -12.50 -27.32 15.57
CA LYS A 208 -11.85 -26.75 16.76
C LYS A 208 -12.84 -25.80 17.46
N LYS A 209 -13.25 -26.19 18.66
CA LYS A 209 -14.20 -25.47 19.54
C LYS A 209 -13.66 -24.05 19.77
N GLY A 210 -14.35 -23.04 19.26
CA GLY A 210 -13.99 -21.63 19.46
C GLY A 210 -13.75 -20.79 18.19
N ARG A 211 -13.66 -21.39 17.00
CA ARG A 211 -13.63 -20.60 15.75
C ARG A 211 -15.05 -20.11 15.43
N PRO A 212 -15.29 -18.79 15.27
CA PRO A 212 -16.60 -18.27 14.90
C PRO A 212 -17.11 -18.95 13.62
N THR A 213 -18.30 -19.52 13.69
CA THR A 213 -18.93 -20.19 12.56
C THR A 213 -19.26 -19.17 11.45
N LYS A 214 -19.55 -19.64 10.23
CA LYS A 214 -20.08 -18.75 9.17
C LYS A 214 -21.30 -17.97 9.69
N ASN A 215 -22.16 -18.64 10.47
CA ASN A 215 -23.31 -18.01 11.10
C ASN A 215 -22.93 -16.97 12.16
N ASP A 216 -21.86 -17.18 12.93
CA ASP A 216 -21.37 -16.14 13.86
C ASP A 216 -20.81 -14.93 13.13
N LYS A 217 -20.13 -15.14 11.99
CA LYS A 217 -19.62 -14.05 11.15
C LYS A 217 -20.76 -13.23 10.56
N THR A 218 -21.79 -13.89 9.99
CA THR A 218 -22.96 -13.18 9.45
C THR A 218 -23.75 -12.49 10.56
N ARG A 219 -23.90 -13.11 11.74
CA ARG A 219 -24.54 -12.47 12.90
C ARG A 219 -23.76 -11.24 13.39
N LYS A 220 -22.42 -11.32 13.47
CA LYS A 220 -21.58 -10.17 13.82
C LYS A 220 -21.68 -9.06 12.78
N MET A 221 -21.71 -9.40 11.49
CA MET A 221 -21.89 -8.43 10.41
C MET A 221 -23.25 -7.73 10.49
N LYS A 222 -24.34 -8.49 10.66
CA LYS A 222 -25.70 -7.94 10.84
C LYS A 222 -25.77 -7.03 12.08
N SER A 223 -25.17 -7.44 13.19
CA SER A 223 -25.09 -6.61 14.40
C SER A 223 -24.28 -5.33 14.19
N ALA A 224 -23.19 -5.39 13.41
CA ALA A 224 -22.40 -4.21 13.07
C ALA A 224 -23.18 -3.25 12.16
N MET A 225 -23.92 -3.75 11.17
CA MET A 225 -24.77 -2.91 10.31
C MET A 225 -25.90 -2.24 11.12
N HIS A 226 -26.56 -2.99 12.00
CA HIS A 226 -27.60 -2.44 12.85
C HIS A 226 -27.07 -1.36 13.81
N ASN A 227 -25.86 -1.54 14.35
CA ASN A 227 -25.21 -0.52 15.17
C ASN A 227 -24.85 0.73 14.35
N LEU A 228 -24.48 0.58 13.07
CA LEU A 228 -24.20 1.68 12.16
C LEU A 228 -25.48 2.47 11.84
N GLU A 229 -26.57 1.79 11.52
CA GLU A 229 -27.89 2.40 11.31
C GLU A 229 -28.35 3.16 12.56
N GLY A 230 -28.29 2.52 13.73
CA GLY A 230 -28.63 3.18 15.00
C GLY A 230 -27.70 4.35 15.34
N TRP A 231 -26.47 4.38 14.82
CA TRP A 231 -25.58 5.53 14.94
C TRP A 231 -25.95 6.66 13.97
N LEU A 232 -26.34 6.32 12.73
CA LEU A 232 -26.84 7.28 11.74
C LEU A 232 -28.13 7.96 12.20
N ASP A 233 -29.06 7.22 12.81
CA ASP A 233 -30.29 7.81 13.35
C ASP A 233 -30.05 8.70 14.57
N LYS A 234 -29.04 8.39 15.39
CA LYS A 234 -28.63 9.26 16.52
C LYS A 234 -27.87 10.50 16.08
N THR A 235 -27.20 10.44 14.94
CA THR A 235 -26.43 11.58 14.40
C THR A 235 -27.24 12.43 13.42
N ARG A 236 -28.34 11.90 12.85
CA ARG A 236 -29.34 12.65 12.07
C ARG A 236 -29.82 13.97 12.70
N PRO A 237 -30.22 14.03 13.99
CA PRO A 237 -30.69 15.28 14.59
C PRO A 237 -29.58 16.33 14.78
N PHE A 238 -28.30 15.97 14.70
CA PHE A 238 -27.19 16.93 14.71
C PHE A 238 -26.98 17.62 13.35
N VAL A 239 -27.68 17.20 12.30
CA VAL A 239 -27.60 17.77 10.94
C VAL A 239 -28.72 18.79 10.68
N GLU A 240 -29.83 18.78 11.43
CA GLU A 240 -31.04 19.55 11.09
C GLU A 240 -31.40 20.72 12.03
N LEU A 241 -30.65 20.96 13.11
CA LEU A 241 -30.95 22.07 14.04
C LEU A 241 -30.14 23.35 13.72
N PRO A 242 -30.81 24.48 13.44
CA PRO A 242 -30.12 25.77 13.27
C PRO A 242 -29.71 26.33 14.64
N PRO A 243 -28.49 26.88 14.81
CA PRO A 243 -28.10 27.49 16.07
C PRO A 243 -28.64 28.93 16.23
N PRO A 244 -29.00 29.33 17.47
CA PRO A 244 -29.48 30.67 17.80
C PRO A 244 -28.40 31.75 17.66
N ALA A 245 -28.86 32.98 17.43
CA ALA A 245 -28.05 34.16 17.19
C ALA A 245 -27.01 34.44 18.29
N VAL A 246 -25.76 34.52 17.83
CA VAL A 246 -24.55 35.16 18.34
C VAL A 246 -24.56 35.67 19.80
N GLY A 247 -23.73 35.02 20.63
CA GLY A 247 -23.19 35.61 21.84
C GLY A 247 -22.28 34.65 22.61
N THR A 248 -20.97 34.93 22.59
CA THR A 248 -19.90 34.41 23.48
C THR A 248 -19.35 32.98 23.31
N SER A 249 -18.14 32.95 22.73
CA SER A 249 -16.92 32.25 23.17
C SER A 249 -16.80 30.71 23.19
N ALA A 250 -15.81 30.29 22.39
CA ALA A 250 -14.85 29.20 22.59
C ALA A 250 -15.17 27.78 22.07
N SER A 251 -14.10 27.21 21.51
CA SER A 251 -13.84 25.81 21.16
C SER A 251 -14.09 25.39 19.70
N ALA A 252 -13.06 24.75 19.16
CA ALA A 252 -12.91 24.25 17.81
C ALA A 252 -13.99 23.21 17.44
N SER A 253 -14.61 23.40 16.27
CA SER A 253 -15.35 22.35 15.57
C SER A 253 -15.17 22.50 14.06
N ALA A 254 -14.66 21.44 13.43
CA ALA A 254 -14.51 21.32 11.99
C ALA A 254 -15.88 21.18 11.31
N ALA A 255 -16.36 22.24 10.67
CA ALA A 255 -17.25 22.20 9.51
C ALA A 255 -17.13 23.53 8.75
N PRO A 256 -16.58 23.50 7.52
CA PRO A 256 -17.36 24.00 6.37
C PRO A 256 -17.01 23.27 5.05
N LYS A 257 -16.92 21.92 5.05
CA LYS A 257 -16.42 21.20 3.85
C LYS A 257 -17.50 20.86 2.81
N VAL A 258 -18.75 20.63 3.21
CA VAL A 258 -19.80 20.17 2.27
C VAL A 258 -20.35 21.30 1.40
N GLU A 259 -20.66 22.47 1.98
CA GLU A 259 -21.06 23.62 1.17
C GLU A 259 -19.93 24.13 0.27
N GLY A 260 -18.69 24.13 0.78
CA GLY A 260 -17.51 24.40 -0.03
C GLY A 260 -17.37 23.41 -1.19
N TYR A 261 -17.59 22.11 -0.94
CA TYR A 261 -17.59 21.10 -2.00
C TYR A 261 -18.71 21.31 -3.01
N LYS A 262 -19.94 21.64 -2.58
CA LYS A 262 -21.06 21.93 -3.48
C LYS A 262 -20.77 23.14 -4.36
N LEU A 263 -20.18 24.19 -3.81
CA LEU A 263 -19.78 25.39 -4.55
C LEU A 263 -18.66 25.09 -5.56
N ILE A 264 -17.59 24.42 -5.13
CA ILE A 264 -16.47 24.02 -6.00
C ILE A 264 -16.94 23.08 -7.10
N LYS A 265 -17.83 22.13 -6.77
CA LYS A 265 -18.43 21.21 -7.73
C LYS A 265 -19.29 21.96 -8.75
N ALA A 266 -20.11 22.91 -8.31
CA ALA A 266 -20.91 23.75 -9.20
C ALA A 266 -20.03 24.60 -10.13
N GLU A 267 -18.98 25.22 -9.58
CA GLU A 267 -18.01 26.03 -10.34
C GLU A 267 -17.24 25.20 -11.37
N LEU A 268 -16.74 24.02 -10.99
CA LEU A 268 -16.08 23.10 -11.91
C LEU A 268 -17.02 22.66 -13.03
N LEU A 269 -18.26 22.31 -12.69
CA LEU A 269 -19.24 21.88 -13.68
C LEU A 269 -19.64 23.04 -14.61
N ASP A 270 -19.68 24.28 -14.12
CA ASP A 270 -19.97 25.47 -14.93
C ASP A 270 -18.83 25.79 -15.90
N LEU A 271 -17.58 25.70 -15.44
CA LEU A 271 -16.39 25.83 -16.29
C LEU A 271 -16.38 24.78 -17.42
N MET A 272 -16.79 23.55 -17.11
CA MET A 272 -16.89 22.49 -18.11
C MET A 272 -18.08 22.69 -19.07
N ALA A 273 -19.13 23.40 -18.67
CA ALA A 273 -20.27 23.71 -19.52
C ALA A 273 -20.03 24.92 -20.45
N THR A 274 -19.16 25.86 -20.06
CA THR A 274 -18.85 27.04 -20.87
C THR A 274 -18.14 26.73 -22.20
N GLU A 275 -17.54 25.54 -22.35
CA GLU A 275 -16.84 25.16 -23.58
C GLU A 275 -17.76 24.60 -24.68
N GLY A 276 -19.06 24.46 -24.40
CA GLY A 276 -20.08 24.03 -25.37
C GLY A 276 -20.06 22.53 -25.73
N PRO A 277 -21.13 22.04 -26.40
CA PRO A 277 -21.20 20.65 -26.86
C PRO A 277 -20.14 20.39 -27.93
N GLY A 278 -19.16 19.54 -27.62
CA GLY A 278 -18.04 19.20 -28.50
C GLY A 278 -16.66 19.58 -27.97
N SER A 279 -16.57 20.19 -26.79
CA SER A 279 -15.28 20.39 -26.11
C SER A 279 -14.64 19.06 -25.67
N GLU A 280 -13.32 19.07 -25.55
CA GLU A 280 -12.56 17.93 -25.03
C GLU A 280 -13.01 17.56 -23.61
N GLY A 281 -13.37 18.56 -22.79
CA GLY A 281 -13.94 18.36 -21.46
C GLY A 281 -15.30 17.66 -21.48
N HIS A 282 -16.18 18.04 -22.42
CA HIS A 282 -17.49 17.40 -22.56
C HIS A 282 -17.38 15.95 -23.04
N ALA A 283 -16.48 15.68 -24.00
CA ALA A 283 -16.20 14.31 -24.46
C ALA A 283 -15.62 13.43 -23.34
N ALA A 284 -14.76 13.98 -22.48
CA ALA A 284 -14.22 13.28 -21.32
C ALA A 284 -15.30 12.94 -20.29
N ILE A 285 -16.26 13.86 -20.05
CA ILE A 285 -17.41 13.60 -19.17
C ILE A 285 -18.28 12.47 -19.73
N LEU A 286 -18.62 12.49 -21.01
CA LEU A 286 -19.43 11.44 -21.65
C LEU A 286 -18.76 10.06 -21.48
N LYS A 287 -17.47 9.99 -21.79
CA LYS A 287 -16.68 8.75 -21.66
C LYS A 287 -16.61 8.24 -20.21
N ALA A 288 -16.46 9.14 -19.25
CA ALA A 288 -16.44 8.77 -17.83
C ALA A 288 -17.81 8.24 -17.35
N ASN A 289 -18.90 8.86 -17.80
CA ASN A 289 -20.27 8.43 -17.47
C ASN A 289 -20.58 7.05 -18.07
N GLU A 290 -20.22 6.81 -19.32
CA GLU A 290 -20.36 5.53 -20.00
C GLU A 290 -19.56 4.43 -19.29
N PHE A 291 -18.30 4.72 -18.93
CA PHE A 291 -17.45 3.79 -18.20
C PHE A 291 -18.02 3.41 -16.83
N ILE A 292 -18.52 4.39 -16.07
CA ILE A 292 -19.16 4.15 -14.76
C ILE A 292 -20.39 3.26 -14.94
N LEU A 293 -21.22 3.54 -15.94
CA LEU A 293 -22.41 2.75 -16.23
C LEU A 293 -22.06 1.30 -16.61
N GLN A 294 -21.08 1.11 -17.49
CA GLN A 294 -20.61 -0.22 -17.87
C GLN A 294 -20.11 -1.00 -16.66
N ARG A 295 -19.33 -0.36 -15.78
CA ARG A 295 -18.81 -1.01 -14.57
C ARG A 295 -19.91 -1.42 -13.61
N LEU A 296 -20.97 -0.60 -13.47
CA LEU A 296 -22.13 -0.94 -12.66
C LEU A 296 -22.92 -2.13 -13.22
N LYS A 297 -23.01 -2.24 -14.55
CA LYS A 297 -23.63 -3.41 -15.23
C LYS A 297 -22.82 -4.69 -15.01
N GLU A 298 -21.49 -4.63 -15.14
CA GLU A 298 -20.61 -5.78 -14.85
C GLU A 298 -20.73 -6.25 -13.40
N VAL A 299 -20.81 -5.32 -12.43
CA VAL A 299 -21.02 -5.68 -11.02
C VAL A 299 -22.36 -6.37 -10.81
N ARG A 300 -23.42 -5.97 -11.52
CA ARG A 300 -24.73 -6.63 -11.47
C ARG A 300 -24.67 -8.07 -11.97
N GLU A 301 -23.89 -8.36 -13.01
CA GLU A 301 -23.75 -9.72 -13.57
C GLU A 301 -22.97 -10.67 -12.65
N VAL A 302 -22.01 -10.13 -11.89
CA VAL A 302 -21.14 -10.93 -11.00
C VAL A 302 -21.76 -11.19 -9.62
N VAL A 303 -22.77 -10.41 -9.21
CA VAL A 303 -23.45 -10.58 -7.92
C VAL A 303 -24.66 -11.51 -8.09
N PRO A 304 -24.65 -12.74 -7.54
CA PRO A 304 -25.78 -13.67 -7.64
C PRO A 304 -27.01 -13.10 -6.93
N HIS A 305 -28.17 -13.16 -7.59
CA HIS A 305 -29.49 -12.86 -7.01
C HIS A 305 -29.88 -13.95 -6.00
N ASP A 306 -29.19 -13.99 -4.85
CA ASP A 306 -29.62 -14.75 -3.68
C ASP A 306 -30.36 -13.82 -2.71
N ASP A 307 -31.52 -13.29 -3.11
CA ASP A 307 -32.62 -12.99 -2.19
C ASP A 307 -33.86 -12.51 -2.97
N ASP A 308 -34.82 -13.43 -3.13
CA ASP A 308 -36.15 -13.21 -3.71
C ASP A 308 -37.09 -12.47 -2.71
N SER A 309 -36.54 -11.62 -1.85
CA SER A 309 -37.30 -11.04 -0.72
C SER A 309 -37.06 -9.56 -0.40
N VAL A 310 -36.33 -8.82 -1.25
CA VAL A 310 -36.27 -7.35 -1.14
C VAL A 310 -36.43 -6.72 -2.51
N GLU A 311 -37.67 -6.44 -2.88
CA GLU A 311 -38.00 -5.59 -4.02
C GLU A 311 -37.33 -4.20 -3.87
N ASP A 312 -36.80 -3.71 -5.00
CA ASP A 312 -36.60 -2.31 -5.40
C ASP A 312 -35.45 -1.42 -4.91
N SER A 313 -34.61 -1.77 -3.93
CA SER A 313 -33.56 -0.82 -3.51
C SER A 313 -32.26 -0.86 -4.34
N SER A 314 -31.86 -2.03 -4.82
CA SER A 314 -30.60 -2.23 -5.58
C SER A 314 -30.73 -1.85 -7.06
N SER A 315 -31.87 -2.17 -7.70
CA SER A 315 -32.16 -1.81 -9.09
C SER A 315 -32.34 -0.29 -9.28
N ALA A 316 -32.88 0.40 -8.27
CA ALA A 316 -33.08 1.85 -8.30
C ALA A 316 -31.77 2.64 -8.41
N GLY A 317 -30.63 2.11 -7.92
CA GLY A 317 -29.32 2.76 -8.04
C GLY A 317 -28.82 2.86 -9.48
N ILE A 318 -28.84 1.72 -10.19
CA ILE A 318 -28.31 1.63 -11.56
C ILE A 318 -29.25 2.35 -12.54
N GLY A 319 -30.57 2.17 -12.41
CA GLY A 319 -31.53 2.87 -13.26
C GLY A 319 -31.43 4.40 -13.17
N ARG A 320 -31.01 4.95 -12.01
CA ARG A 320 -30.75 6.39 -11.87
C ARG A 320 -29.50 6.84 -12.60
N VAL A 321 -28.46 6.01 -12.63
CA VAL A 321 -27.24 6.29 -13.39
C VAL A 321 -27.53 6.19 -14.88
N GLU A 322 -28.34 5.22 -15.32
CA GLU A 322 -28.82 5.11 -16.70
C GLU A 322 -29.60 6.36 -17.13
N LEU A 323 -30.59 6.79 -16.33
CA LEU A 323 -31.34 8.02 -16.60
C LEU A 323 -30.45 9.26 -16.62
N ALA A 324 -29.48 9.35 -15.70
CA ALA A 324 -28.55 10.47 -15.67
C ALA A 324 -27.66 10.51 -16.92
N VAL A 325 -27.21 9.36 -17.42
CA VAL A 325 -26.43 9.26 -18.67
C VAL A 325 -27.29 9.62 -19.88
N GLU A 326 -28.54 9.14 -19.95
CA GLU A 326 -29.47 9.51 -21.04
C GLU A 326 -29.80 11.02 -21.05
N ASP A 327 -30.03 11.61 -19.88
CA ASP A 327 -30.31 13.04 -19.76
C ASP A 327 -29.08 13.88 -20.14
N LEU A 328 -27.86 13.38 -19.95
CA LEU A 328 -26.62 14.02 -20.40
C LEU A 328 -26.53 14.02 -21.93
N GLU A 329 -26.85 12.91 -22.58
CA GLU A 329 -26.89 12.81 -24.05
C GLU A 329 -27.94 13.74 -24.66
N ARG A 330 -29.03 14.01 -23.92
CA ARG A 330 -30.07 14.98 -24.29
C ARG A 330 -29.71 16.43 -23.93
N GLY A 331 -28.59 16.66 -23.26
CA GLY A 331 -28.15 17.98 -22.79
C GLY A 331 -29.00 18.56 -21.66
N LEU A 332 -29.78 17.73 -20.96
CA LEU A 332 -30.69 18.13 -19.89
C LEU A 332 -30.02 18.17 -18.51
N ASN A 333 -28.91 17.46 -18.33
CA ASN A 333 -28.15 17.45 -17.07
C ASN A 333 -26.64 17.25 -17.32
N ARG A 334 -25.86 17.09 -16.24
CA ARG A 334 -24.41 16.86 -16.29
C ARG A 334 -24.00 15.41 -15.97
N GLY A 335 -24.89 14.45 -16.23
CA GLY A 335 -24.65 13.02 -16.00
C GLY A 335 -24.66 12.62 -14.53
N VAL A 336 -23.93 11.56 -14.21
CA VAL A 336 -23.73 11.01 -12.86
C VAL A 336 -23.16 12.05 -11.89
N LEU A 337 -22.43 13.04 -12.39
CA LEU A 337 -21.90 14.13 -11.57
C LEU A 337 -23.00 15.04 -11.02
N ASP A 338 -24.19 15.09 -11.62
CA ASP A 338 -25.31 15.89 -11.13
C ASP A 338 -26.10 15.17 -10.01
N LEU A 339 -25.81 13.89 -9.78
CA LEU A 339 -26.35 13.15 -8.65
C LEU A 339 -25.66 13.65 -7.36
N LEU A 340 -26.43 14.27 -6.46
CA LEU A 340 -25.94 14.67 -5.14
C LEU A 340 -25.77 13.44 -4.24
N GLU A 341 -24.56 13.30 -3.71
CA GLU A 341 -24.11 12.39 -2.64
C GLU A 341 -25.01 11.17 -2.38
N GLY A 342 -24.94 10.15 -3.24
CA GLY A 342 -25.23 8.74 -2.90
C GLY A 342 -26.59 8.38 -2.28
N SER A 343 -27.50 9.33 -2.09
CA SER A 343 -28.78 9.15 -1.43
C SER A 343 -29.74 10.15 -2.03
N GLY A 344 -30.41 9.70 -3.10
CA GLY A 344 -31.36 10.51 -3.82
C GLY A 344 -32.38 11.18 -2.91
N LYS A 345 -32.48 12.50 -3.03
CA LYS A 345 -33.74 13.22 -2.99
C LYS A 345 -33.70 14.26 -4.11
N ARG A 346 -34.69 14.19 -5.00
CA ARG A 346 -35.21 15.38 -5.67
C ARG A 346 -36.18 16.06 -4.70
#